data_AF-A0A1X7S3A2-F1
#
_entry.id   AF-A0A1X7S3A2-F1
#
_cell.length_a   1.000
_cell.length_b   1.000
_cell.length_c   1.000
_cell.angle_alpha   90.00
_cell.angle_beta   90.00
_cell.angle_gamma   90.00
#
_symmetry.space_group_name_H-M   'P 1'
#
loop_
_entity.id
_entity.type
_entity.pdbx_description
1 polymer ?
#
loop_
_entity_poly.entity_id
_entity_poly.type
_entity_poly.pdbx_seq_one_letter_code
_entity_poly.pdbx_strand_id
1 'polypeptide(L)'
;MASAAPKKRLQQLSEHLVKRPRSIGNSFEDLPNIPMVAGDSIGPRAKGKVVIITGCNSPLGIGRASAHHFANNGAKAIYICDLNTEHLDKHKREIEQKYPGTEVHPRQVDAGEESDVAKVVDDALEKYGQLDVFFANAGISVTMGSVLDGSAQDFMQVMKINSLSVFLAVKHGARGMLKTSSTKKYPGGSIVSVASSAGMRSNAGATDYSASKAAVISIMQTSAYQLSGTGIRCNAICPGIIETGMTAPMYEMARARGSESKIGQLNPLMRGGVADEVARVALFLGSEEASYVNGQAWAVCGGLTAGHPFVPGKIA
;
A
#
# COMPACT_ATOMS: atom_id res chain seq x y z
N MET A 1 20.53 -14.08 38.96
CA MET A 1 21.03 -13.30 37.80
C MET A 1 20.75 -14.02 36.47
N ALA A 2 19.49 -14.33 36.17
CA ALA A 2 19.08 -14.94 34.91
C ALA A 2 17.82 -14.22 34.41
N SER A 3 17.98 -13.20 33.55
CA SER A 3 16.81 -12.60 32.85
C SER A 3 17.13 -11.65 31.69
N ALA A 4 18.38 -11.20 31.50
CA ALA A 4 18.69 -10.25 30.42
C ALA A 4 18.95 -10.91 29.05
N ALA A 5 19.53 -12.12 29.02
CA ALA A 5 19.98 -12.76 27.78
C ALA A 5 18.86 -13.12 26.78
N PRO A 6 17.69 -13.67 27.20
CA PRO A 6 16.62 -14.04 26.26
C PRO A 6 15.96 -12.82 25.61
N LYS A 7 15.69 -11.76 26.38
CA LYS A 7 15.15 -10.49 25.86
C LYS A 7 16.11 -9.84 24.87
N LYS A 8 17.41 -9.82 25.19
CA LYS A 8 18.45 -9.26 24.32
C LYS A 8 18.55 -10.04 23.00
N ARG A 9 18.40 -11.37 23.01
CA ARG A 9 18.45 -12.22 21.81
C ARG A 9 17.25 -12.03 20.87
N LEU A 10 16.03 -11.92 21.41
CA LEU A 10 14.82 -11.60 20.61
C LEU A 10 14.93 -10.21 19.98
N GLN A 11 15.40 -9.23 20.74
CA GLN A 11 15.60 -7.87 20.26
C GLN A 11 16.65 -7.82 19.13
N GLN A 12 17.75 -8.58 19.24
CA GLN A 12 18.79 -8.66 18.19
C GLN A 12 18.30 -9.22 16.85
N LEU A 13 17.38 -10.20 16.87
CA LEU A 13 16.81 -10.80 15.65
C LEU A 13 15.87 -9.82 14.90
N SER A 14 15.03 -9.09 15.64
CA SER A 14 14.19 -8.03 15.05
C SER A 14 15.04 -6.82 14.62
N GLU A 15 16.06 -6.46 15.41
CA GLU A 15 17.01 -5.39 15.07
C GLU A 15 17.76 -5.69 13.77
N HIS A 16 18.12 -6.93 13.46
CA HIS A 16 18.80 -7.26 12.20
C HIS A 16 17.96 -6.89 10.97
N LEU A 17 16.63 -6.94 11.03
CA LEU A 17 15.75 -6.55 9.92
C LEU A 17 15.51 -5.03 9.84
N VAL A 18 15.59 -4.33 10.97
CA VAL A 18 15.42 -2.86 11.07
C VAL A 18 16.73 -2.10 10.82
N LYS A 19 17.84 -2.63 11.34
CA LYS A 19 19.20 -2.08 11.26
C LYS A 19 20.00 -2.64 10.09
N ARG A 20 19.40 -3.42 9.17
CA ARG A 20 20.02 -3.60 7.85
C ARG A 20 20.38 -2.21 7.35
N PRO A 21 21.63 -1.96 6.92
CA PRO A 21 21.99 -0.66 6.40
C PRO A 21 20.93 -0.31 5.36
N ARG A 22 20.11 0.72 5.65
CA ARG A 22 19.28 1.37 4.63
C ARG A 22 20.25 1.60 3.49
N SER A 23 20.03 0.97 2.33
CA SER A 23 21.06 0.86 1.30
C SER A 23 21.74 2.22 1.16
N ILE A 24 23.01 2.28 1.59
CA ILE A 24 23.83 3.48 1.52
C ILE A 24 24.32 3.53 0.07
N GLY A 25 23.37 3.67 -0.85
CA GLY A 25 23.59 3.97 -2.24
C GLY A 25 23.23 5.43 -2.46
N ASN A 26 23.83 6.05 -3.47
CA ASN A 26 23.52 7.43 -3.83
C ASN A 26 22.00 7.61 -3.98
N SER A 27 21.45 8.67 -3.37
CA SER A 27 20.07 9.12 -3.62
C SER A 27 19.88 9.40 -5.11
N PHE A 28 18.66 9.20 -5.62
CA PHE A 28 18.31 9.62 -6.98
C PHE A 28 17.65 10.99 -6.91
N GLU A 29 18.32 12.06 -7.36
CA GLU A 29 17.79 13.43 -7.32
C GLU A 29 17.17 13.82 -5.95
N ASP A 30 17.91 13.50 -4.88
CA ASP A 30 17.54 13.67 -3.46
C ASP A 30 16.43 12.75 -2.94
N LEU A 31 15.89 11.85 -3.77
CA LEU A 31 14.97 10.82 -3.29
C LEU A 31 15.72 9.80 -2.42
N PRO A 32 15.18 9.45 -1.24
CA PRO A 32 15.75 8.39 -0.42
C PRO A 32 15.63 7.04 -1.14
N ASN A 33 16.57 6.12 -0.87
CA ASN A 33 16.43 4.76 -1.37
C ASN A 33 15.23 4.06 -0.74
N ILE A 34 14.56 3.20 -1.52
CA ILE A 34 13.54 2.28 -1.01
C ILE A 34 14.25 1.16 -0.23
N PRO A 35 14.01 0.99 1.08
CA PRO A 35 14.64 -0.07 1.85
C PRO A 35 14.17 -1.44 1.35
N MET A 36 15.08 -2.28 0.84
CA MET A 36 14.76 -3.64 0.37
C MET A 36 14.98 -4.66 1.50
N VAL A 37 13.92 -5.35 1.93
CA VAL A 37 14.01 -6.36 3.00
C VAL A 37 14.34 -7.76 2.49
N ALA A 38 14.19 -8.03 1.19
CA ALA A 38 14.51 -9.31 0.58
C ALA A 38 14.89 -9.15 -0.91
N GLY A 39 15.48 -10.19 -1.49
CA GLY A 39 15.60 -10.30 -2.95
C GLY A 39 14.24 -10.50 -3.63
N ASP A 40 14.24 -10.56 -4.95
CA ASP A 40 13.04 -10.85 -5.74
C ASP A 40 12.70 -12.34 -5.72
N SER A 41 11.41 -12.65 -5.94
CA SER A 41 10.99 -14.01 -6.30
C SER A 41 11.49 -14.37 -7.71
N ILE A 42 11.46 -15.65 -8.08
CA ILE A 42 11.98 -16.10 -9.37
C ILE A 42 11.01 -15.69 -10.51
N GLY A 43 11.52 -14.89 -11.45
CA GLY A 43 10.83 -14.53 -12.70
C GLY A 43 9.89 -13.32 -12.61
N PRO A 44 9.52 -12.73 -13.76
CA PRO A 44 8.69 -11.51 -13.79
C PRO A 44 7.22 -11.82 -13.47
N ARG A 45 6.66 -11.15 -12.47
CA ARG A 45 5.30 -11.39 -11.96
C ARG A 45 4.22 -10.43 -12.51
N ALA A 46 4.65 -9.40 -13.22
CA ALA A 46 3.79 -8.37 -13.80
C ALA A 46 4.02 -8.20 -15.31
N LYS A 47 4.66 -9.18 -15.96
CA LYS A 47 5.04 -9.10 -17.38
C LYS A 47 3.86 -8.68 -18.26
N GLY A 48 4.01 -7.57 -18.97
CA GLY A 48 3.01 -7.09 -19.93
C GLY A 48 1.80 -6.39 -19.30
N LYS A 49 1.70 -6.31 -17.96
CA LYS A 49 0.56 -5.71 -17.26
C LYS A 49 0.58 -4.19 -17.31
N VAL A 50 -0.61 -3.59 -17.39
CA VAL A 50 -0.87 -2.16 -17.23
C VAL A 50 -1.41 -1.93 -15.82
N VAL A 51 -0.72 -1.07 -15.07
CA VAL A 51 -0.95 -0.86 -13.64
C VAL A 51 -1.29 0.60 -13.37
N ILE A 52 -2.33 0.86 -12.57
CA ILE A 52 -2.64 2.19 -12.02
C ILE A 52 -2.39 2.16 -10.52
N ILE A 53 -1.67 3.16 -9.99
CA ILE A 53 -1.37 3.29 -8.56
C ILE A 53 -1.67 4.70 -8.09
N THR A 54 -2.60 4.85 -7.13
CA THR A 54 -2.89 6.15 -6.50
C THR A 54 -2.09 6.36 -5.22
N GLY A 55 -1.77 7.60 -4.87
CA GLY A 55 -0.97 7.93 -3.68
C GLY A 55 0.54 7.70 -3.88
N CYS A 56 1.08 8.10 -5.04
CA CYS A 56 2.48 7.86 -5.42
C CYS A 56 3.45 8.99 -5.08
N ASN A 57 2.99 10.17 -4.61
CA ASN A 57 3.89 11.32 -4.46
C ASN A 57 4.92 11.13 -3.33
N SER A 58 4.55 10.48 -2.23
CA SER A 58 5.44 10.35 -1.06
C SER A 58 6.77 9.64 -1.41
N PRO A 59 7.94 10.27 -1.17
CA PRO A 59 9.23 9.64 -1.39
C PRO A 59 9.48 8.37 -0.56
N LEU A 60 8.84 8.25 0.60
CA LEU A 60 8.92 7.05 1.47
C LEU A 60 7.65 6.18 1.36
N GLY A 61 6.77 6.47 0.40
CA GLY A 61 5.43 5.92 0.33
C GLY A 61 5.35 4.48 -0.18
N ILE A 62 4.27 3.81 0.23
CA ILE A 62 3.90 2.48 -0.29
C ILE A 62 3.63 2.56 -1.80
N GLY A 63 2.98 3.62 -2.30
CA GLY A 63 2.71 3.81 -3.73
C GLY A 63 3.98 3.80 -4.58
N ARG A 64 5.00 4.58 -4.19
CA ARG A 64 6.32 4.59 -4.84
C ARG A 64 6.98 3.22 -4.80
N ALA A 65 7.03 2.58 -3.63
CA ALA A 65 7.63 1.25 -3.50
C ALA A 65 6.92 0.21 -4.40
N SER A 66 5.59 0.23 -4.46
CA SER A 66 4.81 -0.64 -5.34
C SER A 66 5.09 -0.38 -6.82
N ALA A 67 5.25 0.89 -7.25
CA ALA A 67 5.60 1.23 -8.62
C ALA A 67 6.95 0.60 -9.03
N HIS A 68 7.97 0.68 -8.17
CA HIS A 68 9.24 -0.01 -8.38
C HIS A 68 9.09 -1.53 -8.47
N HIS A 69 8.29 -2.14 -7.57
CA HIS A 69 8.07 -3.59 -7.58
C HIS A 69 7.39 -4.06 -8.87
N PHE A 70 6.35 -3.37 -9.34
CA PHE A 70 5.69 -3.69 -10.59
C PHE A 70 6.63 -3.51 -11.80
N ALA A 71 7.41 -2.42 -11.84
CA ALA A 71 8.36 -2.16 -12.93
C ALA A 71 9.46 -3.22 -12.99
N ASN A 72 10.09 -3.51 -11.86
CA ASN A 72 11.10 -4.57 -11.72
C ASN A 72 10.56 -5.95 -12.13
N ASN A 73 9.25 -6.17 -12.00
CA ASN A 73 8.57 -7.40 -12.37
C ASN A 73 7.98 -7.39 -13.79
N GLY A 74 8.40 -6.45 -14.63
CA GLY A 74 8.11 -6.43 -16.06
C GLY A 74 6.77 -5.82 -16.44
N ALA A 75 6.17 -4.98 -15.59
CA ALA A 75 4.99 -4.20 -15.98
C ALA A 75 5.28 -3.43 -17.28
N LYS A 76 4.33 -3.48 -18.21
CA LYS A 76 4.44 -2.76 -19.49
C LYS A 76 4.32 -1.25 -19.26
N ALA A 77 3.33 -0.87 -18.45
CA ALA A 77 3.06 0.53 -18.14
C ALA A 77 2.57 0.70 -16.69
N ILE A 78 2.98 1.80 -16.07
CA ILE A 78 2.56 2.18 -14.72
C ILE A 78 2.11 3.63 -14.71
N TYR A 79 0.84 3.85 -14.36
CA TYR A 79 0.32 5.17 -14.04
C TYR A 79 0.58 5.45 -12.56
N ILE A 80 1.43 6.45 -12.29
CA ILE A 80 1.70 6.93 -10.93
C ILE A 80 0.85 8.18 -10.69
N CYS A 81 -0.15 8.04 -9.83
CA CYS A 81 -1.20 9.02 -9.64
C CYS A 81 -1.15 9.60 -8.23
N ASP A 82 -1.32 10.92 -8.11
CA ASP A 82 -1.46 11.60 -6.83
C ASP A 82 -2.11 12.98 -7.03
N LEU A 83 -2.67 13.56 -5.97
CA LEU A 83 -3.19 14.93 -6.02
C LEU A 83 -2.02 15.94 -6.08
N ASN A 84 -0.93 15.65 -5.38
CA ASN A 84 0.30 16.43 -5.42
C ASN A 84 1.29 15.80 -6.41
N THR A 85 1.85 16.61 -7.31
CA THR A 85 2.73 16.12 -8.39
C THR A 85 4.22 16.33 -8.13
N GLU A 86 4.60 16.94 -7.01
CA GLU A 86 5.96 17.39 -6.68
C GLU A 86 7.07 16.36 -6.99
N HIS A 87 6.83 15.08 -6.69
CA HIS A 87 7.82 14.02 -6.87
C HIS A 87 7.50 13.05 -8.01
N LEU A 88 6.33 13.16 -8.67
CA LEU A 88 5.91 12.17 -9.66
C LEU A 88 6.88 12.10 -10.85
N ASP A 89 7.35 13.25 -11.35
CA ASP A 89 8.31 13.27 -12.46
C ASP A 89 9.69 12.70 -12.06
N LYS A 90 10.11 12.90 -10.81
CA LYS A 90 11.34 12.28 -10.28
C LYS A 90 11.19 10.77 -10.19
N HIS A 91 10.06 10.28 -9.66
CA HIS A 91 9.76 8.84 -9.59
C HIS A 91 9.73 8.21 -10.99
N LYS A 92 9.13 8.90 -11.97
CA LYS A 92 9.17 8.47 -13.38
C LYS A 92 10.60 8.27 -13.87
N ARG A 93 11.45 9.29 -13.77
CA ARG A 93 12.85 9.22 -14.23
C ARG A 93 13.61 8.09 -13.54
N GLU A 94 13.43 7.94 -12.24
CA GLU A 94 14.09 6.88 -11.47
C GLU A 94 13.68 5.48 -11.94
N ILE A 95 12.37 5.25 -12.12
CA ILE A 95 11.82 3.96 -12.53
C ILE A 95 12.24 3.64 -13.97
N GLU A 96 12.10 4.58 -14.90
CA GLU A 96 12.47 4.37 -16.31
C GLU A 96 13.98 4.12 -16.48
N GLN A 97 14.83 4.78 -15.66
CA GLN A 97 16.27 4.52 -15.66
C GLN A 97 16.61 3.12 -15.11
N LYS A 98 15.95 2.68 -14.03
CA LYS A 98 16.21 1.36 -13.42
C LYS A 98 15.59 0.22 -14.22
N TYR A 99 14.46 0.46 -14.88
CA TYR A 99 13.63 -0.55 -15.54
C TYR A 99 13.21 -0.07 -16.93
N PRO A 100 14.12 -0.05 -17.92
CA PRO A 100 13.88 0.53 -19.24
C PRO A 100 12.77 -0.16 -20.06
N GLY A 101 12.27 -1.32 -19.61
CA GLY A 101 11.15 -2.04 -20.22
C GLY A 101 9.75 -1.58 -19.76
N THR A 102 9.67 -0.59 -18.86
CA THR A 102 8.41 -0.11 -18.28
C THR A 102 8.19 1.36 -18.64
N GLU A 103 7.06 1.68 -19.27
CA GLU A 103 6.63 3.07 -19.47
C GLU A 103 5.97 3.63 -18.21
N VAL A 104 6.33 4.84 -17.77
CA VAL A 104 5.75 5.46 -16.57
C VAL A 104 4.98 6.74 -16.92
N HIS A 105 3.72 6.81 -16.46
CA HIS A 105 2.79 7.92 -16.71
C HIS A 105 2.44 8.65 -15.41
N PRO A 106 3.09 9.78 -15.10
CA PRO A 106 2.65 10.65 -14.02
C PRO A 106 1.33 11.31 -14.39
N ARG A 107 0.37 11.26 -13.45
CA ARG A 107 -0.94 11.89 -13.58
C ARG A 107 -1.33 12.59 -12.28
N GLN A 108 -1.75 13.84 -12.38
CA GLN A 108 -2.44 14.49 -11.28
C GLN A 108 -3.87 13.94 -11.20
N VAL A 109 -4.22 13.31 -10.09
CA VAL A 109 -5.53 12.65 -9.90
C VAL A 109 -5.97 12.87 -8.46
N ASP A 110 -7.09 13.54 -8.25
CA ASP A 110 -7.81 13.42 -6.98
C ASP A 110 -8.54 12.08 -6.96
N ALA A 111 -8.06 11.14 -6.15
CA ALA A 111 -8.66 9.82 -6.05
C ALA A 111 -10.11 9.86 -5.49
N GLY A 112 -10.49 10.92 -4.77
CA GLY A 112 -11.85 11.16 -4.29
C GLY A 112 -12.76 11.85 -5.32
N GLU A 113 -12.26 12.16 -6.51
CA GLU A 113 -13.01 12.78 -7.61
C GLU A 113 -13.28 11.75 -8.72
N GLU A 114 -14.56 11.49 -8.99
CA GLU A 114 -14.96 10.43 -9.92
C GLU A 114 -14.46 10.69 -11.35
N SER A 115 -14.52 11.94 -11.79
CA SER A 115 -14.11 12.30 -13.15
C SER A 115 -12.62 12.06 -13.38
N ASP A 116 -11.77 12.26 -12.38
CA ASP A 116 -10.33 12.03 -12.49
C ASP A 116 -9.98 10.54 -12.49
N VAL A 117 -10.63 9.74 -11.65
CA VAL A 117 -10.46 8.29 -11.63
C VAL A 117 -10.90 7.66 -12.96
N ALA A 118 -12.01 8.14 -13.54
CA ALA A 118 -12.48 7.68 -14.84
C ALA A 118 -11.46 8.00 -15.96
N LYS A 119 -10.98 9.26 -16.02
CA LYS A 119 -10.02 9.71 -17.05
C LYS A 119 -8.74 8.88 -17.07
N VAL A 120 -8.17 8.54 -15.90
CA VAL A 120 -6.92 7.75 -15.88
C VAL A 120 -7.13 6.30 -16.32
N VAL A 121 -8.31 5.73 -16.07
CA VAL A 121 -8.67 4.41 -16.61
C VAL A 121 -8.87 4.49 -18.12
N ASP A 122 -9.55 5.52 -18.60
CA ASP A 122 -9.79 5.72 -20.04
C ASP A 122 -8.47 5.93 -20.81
N ASP A 123 -7.52 6.70 -20.27
CA ASP A 123 -6.17 6.87 -20.83
C ASP A 123 -5.44 5.50 -20.96
N ALA A 124 -5.51 4.66 -19.93
CA ALA A 124 -4.93 3.31 -19.98
C ALA A 124 -5.58 2.43 -21.07
N LEU A 125 -6.90 2.53 -21.25
CA LEU A 125 -7.63 1.81 -22.28
C LEU A 125 -7.33 2.34 -23.69
N GLU A 126 -7.25 3.65 -23.87
CA GLU A 126 -6.92 4.27 -25.15
C GLU A 126 -5.50 3.89 -25.58
N LYS A 127 -4.53 3.98 -24.67
CA LYS A 127 -3.12 3.77 -24.99
C LYS A 127 -2.74 2.29 -25.11
N TYR A 128 -3.33 1.43 -24.27
CA TYR A 128 -2.90 0.03 -24.16
C TYR A 128 -3.99 -0.99 -24.48
N GLY A 129 -5.25 -0.57 -24.62
CA GLY A 129 -6.38 -1.46 -24.82
C GLY A 129 -6.72 -2.33 -23.60
N GLN A 130 -6.07 -2.12 -22.45
CA GLN A 130 -6.24 -2.95 -21.26
C GLN A 130 -5.87 -2.21 -19.97
N LEU A 131 -6.47 -2.68 -18.88
CA LEU A 131 -6.07 -2.43 -17.51
C LEU A 131 -6.00 -3.77 -16.78
N ASP A 132 -4.93 -4.03 -16.02
CA ASP A 132 -4.71 -5.33 -15.37
C ASP A 132 -4.71 -5.22 -13.84
N VAL A 133 -4.14 -4.14 -13.30
CA VAL A 133 -4.05 -3.91 -11.85
C VAL A 133 -4.43 -2.47 -11.53
N PHE A 134 -5.31 -2.30 -10.54
CA PHE A 134 -5.57 -1.01 -9.91
C PHE A 134 -5.21 -1.11 -8.43
N PHE A 135 -4.12 -0.45 -8.03
CA PHE A 135 -3.71 -0.33 -6.64
C PHE A 135 -4.22 0.99 -6.05
N ALA A 136 -5.40 0.94 -5.41
CA ALA A 136 -6.05 2.05 -4.73
C ALA A 136 -5.37 2.30 -3.36
N ASN A 137 -4.24 3.00 -3.39
CA ASN A 137 -3.37 3.23 -2.24
C ASN A 137 -3.51 4.63 -1.63
N ALA A 138 -4.07 5.61 -2.34
CA ALA A 138 -4.30 6.94 -1.81
C ALA A 138 -5.07 6.90 -0.47
N GLY A 139 -4.62 7.72 0.48
CA GLY A 139 -5.28 7.84 1.77
C GLY A 139 -4.64 8.89 2.66
N ILE A 140 -5.41 9.39 3.62
CA ILE A 140 -5.01 10.43 4.57
C ILE A 140 -5.41 10.04 6.00
N SER A 141 -4.79 10.74 6.95
CA SER A 141 -5.19 10.79 8.35
C SER A 141 -5.20 12.26 8.77
N VAL A 142 -6.36 12.80 9.13
CA VAL A 142 -6.55 14.22 9.44
C VAL A 142 -6.62 14.44 10.94
N THR A 143 -7.51 13.70 11.61
CA THR A 143 -7.78 13.91 13.02
C THR A 143 -6.64 13.37 13.90
N MET A 144 -6.08 14.25 14.72
CA MET A 144 -5.14 13.93 15.79
C MET A 144 -5.80 14.32 17.11
N GLY A 145 -6.40 13.37 17.83
CA GLY A 145 -7.08 13.72 19.08
C GLY A 145 -8.08 12.68 19.57
N SER A 146 -8.85 13.08 20.59
CA SER A 146 -9.97 12.32 21.12
C SER A 146 -11.14 12.33 20.13
N VAL A 147 -12.08 11.40 20.29
CA VAL A 147 -13.35 11.43 19.55
C VAL A 147 -14.14 12.72 19.79
N LEU A 148 -13.89 13.42 20.90
CA LEU A 148 -14.51 14.70 21.26
C LEU A 148 -13.99 15.88 20.43
N ASP A 149 -12.79 15.76 19.86
CA ASP A 149 -12.12 16.84 19.13
C ASP A 149 -12.41 16.79 17.61
N GLY A 150 -13.01 15.69 17.13
CA GLY A 150 -13.26 15.47 15.71
C GLY A 150 -14.48 16.25 15.19
N SER A 151 -14.35 16.83 14.00
CA SER A 151 -15.47 17.48 13.31
C SER A 151 -16.13 16.55 12.29
N ALA A 152 -17.42 16.78 12.00
CA ALA A 152 -18.11 16.09 10.92
C ALA A 152 -17.46 16.36 9.55
N GLN A 153 -16.88 17.54 9.36
CA GLN A 153 -16.17 17.92 8.14
C GLN A 153 -14.91 17.07 7.93
N ASP A 154 -14.07 16.95 8.96
CA ASP A 154 -12.85 16.12 8.90
C ASP A 154 -13.20 14.65 8.68
N PHE A 155 -14.24 14.16 9.39
CA PHE A 155 -14.74 12.80 9.20
C PHE A 155 -15.13 12.55 7.73
N MET A 156 -15.91 13.45 7.13
CA MET A 156 -16.34 13.32 5.75
C MET A 156 -15.19 13.47 4.75
N GLN A 157 -14.19 14.32 5.05
CA GLN A 157 -12.99 14.42 4.22
C GLN A 157 -12.19 13.11 4.22
N VAL A 158 -11.98 12.50 5.39
CA VAL A 158 -11.32 11.20 5.53
C VAL A 158 -12.12 10.11 4.81
N MET A 159 -13.44 10.07 4.95
CA MET A 159 -14.29 9.12 4.22
C MET A 159 -14.24 9.31 2.70
N LYS A 160 -14.24 10.56 2.20
CA LYS A 160 -14.11 10.86 0.77
C LYS A 160 -12.79 10.30 0.23
N ILE A 161 -11.68 10.57 0.89
CA ILE A 161 -10.36 10.21 0.36
C ILE A 161 -10.01 8.75 0.60
N ASN A 162 -10.38 8.15 1.74
CA ASN A 162 -10.00 6.77 2.06
C ASN A 162 -11.01 5.74 1.55
N SER A 163 -12.31 6.04 1.55
CA SER A 163 -13.37 5.06 1.27
C SER A 163 -13.97 5.26 -0.12
N LEU A 164 -14.43 6.48 -0.45
CA LEU A 164 -15.03 6.75 -1.75
C LEU A 164 -14.03 6.52 -2.88
N SER A 165 -12.76 6.90 -2.70
CA SER A 165 -11.71 6.65 -3.70
C SER A 165 -11.55 5.18 -4.06
N VAL A 166 -11.67 4.28 -3.08
CA VAL A 166 -11.58 2.83 -3.30
C VAL A 166 -12.82 2.33 -4.04
N PHE A 167 -14.01 2.82 -3.69
CA PHE A 167 -15.22 2.51 -4.44
C PHE A 167 -15.10 2.95 -5.92
N LEU A 168 -14.58 4.16 -6.18
CA LEU A 168 -14.37 4.68 -7.52
C LEU A 168 -13.33 3.85 -8.30
N ALA A 169 -12.25 3.44 -7.64
CA ALA A 169 -11.26 2.53 -8.21
C ALA A 169 -11.87 1.17 -8.58
N VAL A 170 -12.76 0.62 -7.76
CA VAL A 170 -13.50 -0.60 -8.12
C VAL A 170 -14.39 -0.34 -9.33
N LYS A 171 -15.23 0.68 -9.27
CA LYS A 171 -16.22 1.00 -10.31
C LYS A 171 -15.57 1.16 -11.68
N HIS A 172 -14.57 2.03 -11.78
CA HIS A 172 -13.92 2.34 -13.06
C HIS A 172 -12.83 1.33 -13.41
N GLY A 173 -12.04 0.89 -12.43
CA GLY A 173 -11.04 -0.15 -12.64
C GLY A 173 -11.66 -1.45 -13.17
N ALA A 174 -12.78 -1.89 -12.60
CA ALA A 174 -13.48 -3.07 -13.11
C ALA A 174 -13.99 -2.87 -14.55
N ARG A 175 -14.53 -1.69 -14.89
CA ARG A 175 -14.95 -1.36 -16.27
C ARG A 175 -13.79 -1.46 -17.25
N GLY A 176 -12.60 -0.99 -16.87
CA GLY A 176 -11.40 -1.15 -17.68
C GLY A 176 -10.91 -2.60 -17.75
N MET A 177 -10.94 -3.32 -16.64
CA MET A 177 -10.50 -4.73 -16.58
C MET A 177 -11.40 -5.70 -17.36
N LEU A 178 -12.68 -5.35 -17.58
CA LEU A 178 -13.60 -6.10 -18.44
C LEU A 178 -13.31 -5.95 -19.94
N LYS A 179 -12.53 -4.94 -20.35
CA LYS A 179 -12.17 -4.76 -21.76
C LYS A 179 -11.15 -5.82 -22.17
N THR A 180 -11.39 -6.40 -23.34
CA THR A 180 -10.48 -7.33 -24.00
C THR A 180 -9.79 -6.65 -25.18
N SER A 181 -8.62 -7.17 -25.53
CA SER A 181 -7.81 -6.69 -26.65
C SER A 181 -7.07 -7.86 -27.32
N SER A 182 -6.30 -7.60 -28.36
CA SER A 182 -5.41 -8.60 -28.98
C SER A 182 -4.39 -9.18 -27.98
N THR A 183 -4.03 -8.41 -26.95
CA THR A 183 -3.07 -8.80 -25.91
C THR A 183 -3.71 -9.25 -24.61
N LYS A 184 -5.00 -8.94 -24.39
CA LYS A 184 -5.82 -9.39 -23.26
C LYS A 184 -7.09 -10.08 -23.74
N LYS A 185 -7.00 -11.39 -24.01
CA LYS A 185 -8.10 -12.18 -24.62
C LYS A 185 -9.31 -12.38 -23.71
N TYR A 186 -9.11 -12.36 -22.39
CA TYR A 186 -10.17 -12.62 -21.40
C TYR A 186 -10.32 -11.42 -20.47
N PRO A 187 -11.55 -11.11 -20.03
CA PRO A 187 -11.75 -10.14 -18.97
C PRO A 187 -11.10 -10.64 -17.68
N GLY A 188 -10.68 -9.73 -16.82
CA GLY A 188 -10.09 -10.06 -15.53
C GLY A 188 -9.08 -9.03 -15.07
N GLY A 189 -8.61 -9.18 -13.84
CA GLY A 189 -7.63 -8.26 -13.26
C GLY A 189 -7.63 -8.29 -11.75
N SER A 190 -6.89 -7.36 -11.14
CA SER A 190 -6.81 -7.25 -9.70
C SER A 190 -6.95 -5.81 -9.23
N ILE A 191 -7.96 -5.57 -8.40
CA ILE A 191 -8.11 -4.34 -7.62
C ILE A 191 -7.58 -4.63 -6.22
N VAL A 192 -6.56 -3.89 -5.82
CA VAL A 192 -5.94 -3.99 -4.51
C VAL A 192 -6.11 -2.65 -3.82
N SER A 193 -6.60 -2.64 -2.59
CA SER A 193 -6.74 -1.41 -1.80
C SER A 193 -5.84 -1.43 -0.57
N VAL A 194 -5.52 -0.24 -0.05
CA VAL A 194 -4.82 -0.10 1.23
C VAL A 194 -5.82 0.31 2.32
N ALA A 195 -6.21 -0.66 3.14
CA ALA A 195 -6.95 -0.48 4.38
C ALA A 195 -5.98 -0.11 5.52
N SER A 196 -6.12 -0.74 6.69
CA SER A 196 -5.20 -0.62 7.84
C SER A 196 -5.53 -1.70 8.87
N SER A 197 -4.60 -2.04 9.76
CA SER A 197 -4.93 -2.76 10.99
C SER A 197 -6.02 -2.06 11.82
N ALA A 198 -6.14 -0.73 11.70
CA ALA A 198 -7.21 0.08 12.32
C ALA A 198 -8.60 -0.24 11.77
N GLY A 199 -8.70 -0.76 10.54
CA GLY A 199 -9.95 -1.24 9.97
C GLY A 199 -10.33 -2.65 10.44
N MET A 200 -9.37 -3.44 10.92
CA MET A 200 -9.59 -4.80 11.41
C MET A 200 -9.87 -4.86 12.91
N ARG A 201 -9.20 -4.02 13.69
CA ARG A 201 -9.24 -3.97 15.15
C ARG A 201 -9.16 -2.52 15.60
N SER A 202 -9.81 -2.21 16.72
CA SER A 202 -9.75 -0.88 17.33
C SER A 202 -8.35 -0.54 17.84
N ASN A 203 -8.13 0.74 18.18
CA ASN A 203 -6.89 1.25 18.80
C ASN A 203 -5.63 1.27 17.91
N ALA A 204 -5.80 1.29 16.58
CA ALA A 204 -4.69 1.48 15.63
C ALA A 204 -4.84 2.75 14.76
N GLY A 205 -5.78 3.65 15.10
CA GLY A 205 -5.98 4.95 14.46
C GLY A 205 -7.14 5.73 15.11
N ALA A 206 -7.31 7.00 14.72
CA ALA A 206 -8.46 7.81 15.12
C ALA A 206 -9.78 7.22 14.58
N THR A 207 -10.92 7.65 15.14
CA THR A 207 -12.24 7.06 14.84
C THR A 207 -12.63 7.18 13.37
N ASP A 208 -12.44 8.36 12.76
CA ASP A 208 -12.66 8.64 11.34
C ASP A 208 -11.79 7.76 10.43
N TYR A 209 -10.50 7.67 10.73
CA TYR A 209 -9.55 6.84 10.01
C TYR A 209 -9.93 5.36 10.12
N SER A 210 -10.19 4.87 11.33
CA SER A 210 -10.56 3.46 11.58
C SER A 210 -11.87 3.10 10.87
N ALA A 211 -12.89 3.97 10.95
CA ALA A 211 -14.16 3.79 10.24
C ALA A 211 -13.94 3.75 8.72
N SER A 212 -13.14 4.66 8.16
CA SER A 212 -12.84 4.67 6.74
C SER A 212 -12.10 3.40 6.28
N LYS A 213 -11.13 2.92 7.06
CA LYS A 213 -10.37 1.71 6.73
C LYS A 213 -11.19 0.42 6.92
N ALA A 214 -12.16 0.40 7.83
CA ALA A 214 -13.15 -0.66 7.91
C ALA A 214 -14.09 -0.66 6.69
N ALA A 215 -14.51 0.52 6.23
CA ALA A 215 -15.30 0.66 5.01
C ALA A 215 -14.55 0.14 3.78
N VAL A 216 -13.25 0.40 3.65
CA VAL A 216 -12.41 -0.17 2.58
C VAL A 216 -12.45 -1.71 2.55
N ILE A 217 -12.35 -2.36 3.72
CA ILE A 217 -12.44 -3.83 3.80
C ILE A 217 -13.80 -4.31 3.30
N SER A 218 -14.88 -3.69 3.76
CA SER A 218 -16.25 -4.02 3.35
C SER A 218 -16.49 -3.80 1.85
N ILE A 219 -15.97 -2.69 1.29
CA ILE A 219 -16.05 -2.40 -0.15
C ILE A 219 -15.37 -3.51 -0.95
N MET A 220 -14.17 -3.96 -0.57
CA MET A 220 -13.49 -5.05 -1.29
C MET A 220 -14.25 -6.38 -1.21
N GLN A 221 -14.77 -6.73 -0.03
CA GLN A 221 -15.54 -7.95 0.18
C GLN A 221 -16.83 -7.97 -0.65
N THR A 222 -17.61 -6.90 -0.56
CA THR A 222 -18.88 -6.79 -1.30
C THR A 222 -18.62 -6.72 -2.81
N SER A 223 -17.59 -6.02 -3.26
CA SER A 223 -17.21 -5.92 -4.68
C SER A 223 -16.78 -7.27 -5.26
N ALA A 224 -16.07 -8.11 -4.50
CA ALA A 224 -15.72 -9.45 -4.94
C ALA A 224 -16.96 -10.30 -5.29
N TYR A 225 -18.04 -10.18 -4.52
CA TYR A 225 -19.32 -10.85 -4.83
C TYR A 225 -20.03 -10.21 -6.03
N GLN A 226 -20.05 -8.88 -6.12
CA GLN A 226 -20.69 -8.17 -7.24
C GLN A 226 -19.99 -8.42 -8.59
N LEU A 227 -18.69 -8.73 -8.56
CA LEU A 227 -17.88 -9.04 -9.74
C LEU A 227 -17.75 -10.55 -10.01
N SER A 228 -18.65 -11.38 -9.45
CA SER A 228 -18.66 -12.83 -9.69
C SER A 228 -18.64 -13.19 -11.18
N GLY A 229 -17.77 -14.12 -11.57
CA GLY A 229 -17.65 -14.59 -12.96
C GLY A 229 -16.86 -13.68 -13.90
N THR A 230 -16.43 -12.49 -13.47
CA THR A 230 -15.68 -11.55 -14.33
C THR A 230 -14.18 -11.82 -14.41
N GLY A 231 -13.64 -12.68 -13.54
CA GLY A 231 -12.20 -12.87 -13.38
C GLY A 231 -11.48 -11.73 -12.66
N ILE A 232 -12.23 -10.75 -12.13
CA ILE A 232 -11.67 -9.61 -11.38
C ILE A 232 -11.63 -9.95 -9.89
N ARG A 233 -10.46 -9.76 -9.27
CA ARG A 233 -10.24 -9.99 -7.83
C ARG A 233 -10.16 -8.67 -7.08
N CYS A 234 -10.81 -8.58 -5.93
CA CYS A 234 -10.78 -7.42 -5.04
C CYS A 234 -10.22 -7.83 -3.67
N ASN A 235 -9.11 -7.23 -3.25
CA ASN A 235 -8.49 -7.51 -1.94
C ASN A 235 -8.04 -6.23 -1.25
N ALA A 236 -8.01 -6.26 0.09
CA ALA A 236 -7.48 -5.16 0.90
C ALA A 236 -6.19 -5.60 1.58
N ILE A 237 -5.16 -4.75 1.55
CA ILE A 237 -3.99 -4.88 2.41
C ILE A 237 -4.25 -4.05 3.66
N CYS A 238 -3.94 -4.59 4.83
CA CYS A 238 -4.13 -3.95 6.13
C CYS A 238 -2.76 -3.77 6.82
N PRO A 239 -2.01 -2.70 6.46
CA PRO A 239 -0.74 -2.43 7.09
C PRO A 239 -0.89 -2.10 8.57
N GLY A 240 0.12 -2.48 9.36
CA GLY A 240 0.34 -1.93 10.69
C GLY A 240 1.08 -0.59 10.62
N ILE A 241 1.98 -0.35 11.56
CA ILE A 241 2.79 0.87 11.56
C ILE A 241 3.95 0.75 10.57
N ILE A 242 3.90 1.50 9.48
CA ILE A 242 4.91 1.51 8.41
C ILE A 242 5.58 2.87 8.39
N GLU A 243 6.91 2.94 8.29
CA GLU A 243 7.63 4.22 8.08
C GLU A 243 7.39 4.72 6.64
N THR A 244 6.58 5.78 6.50
CA THR A 244 6.17 6.40 5.24
C THR A 244 6.05 7.91 5.44
N GLY A 245 5.76 8.69 4.40
CA GLY A 245 5.50 10.13 4.56
C GLY A 245 4.40 10.46 5.59
N MET A 246 3.35 9.63 5.68
CA MET A 246 2.25 9.82 6.65
C MET A 246 2.70 9.67 8.10
N THR A 247 3.66 8.78 8.37
CA THR A 247 4.11 8.43 9.73
C THR A 247 5.48 9.00 10.07
N ALA A 248 6.20 9.59 9.10
CA ALA A 248 7.52 10.14 9.27
C ALA A 248 7.64 11.10 10.48
N PRO A 249 6.68 12.03 10.73
CA PRO A 249 6.75 12.90 11.91
C PRO A 249 6.77 12.12 13.24
N MET A 250 6.03 11.01 13.33
CA MET A 250 6.04 10.15 14.52
C MET A 250 7.40 9.47 14.71
N TYR A 251 7.99 8.94 13.63
CA TYR A 251 9.31 8.32 13.66
C TYR A 251 10.42 9.34 14.00
N GLU A 252 10.36 10.54 13.43
CA GLU A 252 11.30 11.64 13.72
C GLU A 252 11.22 12.08 15.18
N MET A 253 10.02 12.27 15.71
CA MET A 253 9.82 12.59 17.12
C MET A 253 10.34 11.49 18.04
N ALA A 254 10.12 10.22 17.69
CA ALA A 254 10.63 9.10 18.46
C ALA A 254 12.17 9.02 18.41
N ARG A 255 12.79 9.30 17.25
CA ARG A 255 14.25 9.41 17.11
C ARG A 255 14.83 10.53 17.96
N ALA A 256 14.24 11.72 17.90
CA ALA A 256 14.67 12.88 18.68
C ALA A 256 14.61 12.62 20.20
N ARG A 257 13.68 11.78 20.65
CA ARG A 257 13.52 11.38 22.05
C ARG A 257 14.31 10.13 22.45
N GLY A 258 15.05 9.51 21.52
CA GLY A 258 15.74 8.25 21.75
C GLY A 258 14.81 7.05 22.02
N SER A 259 13.56 7.13 21.55
CA SER A 259 12.51 6.13 21.79
C SER A 259 12.03 5.42 20.52
N GLU A 260 12.76 5.55 19.40
CA GLU A 260 12.42 4.88 18.13
C GLU A 260 12.26 3.36 18.30
N SER A 261 13.09 2.73 19.16
CA SER A 261 13.00 1.30 19.46
C SER A 261 11.68 0.86 20.12
N LYS A 262 10.84 1.81 20.56
CA LYS A 262 9.49 1.52 21.09
C LYS A 262 8.43 1.46 20.00
N ILE A 263 8.72 1.90 18.77
CA ILE A 263 7.77 1.80 17.67
C ILE A 263 7.55 0.33 17.31
N GLY A 264 6.28 -0.08 17.29
CA GLY A 264 5.91 -1.46 17.03
C GLY A 264 6.20 -2.43 18.18
N GLN A 265 6.45 -1.94 19.40
CA GLN A 265 6.66 -2.79 20.59
C GLN A 265 5.46 -3.68 20.95
N LEU A 266 4.27 -3.35 20.43
CA LEU A 266 3.05 -4.15 20.59
C LEU A 266 2.90 -5.21 19.49
N ASN A 267 3.65 -5.08 18.40
CA ASN A 267 3.64 -6.05 17.32
C ASN A 267 4.45 -7.27 17.80
N PRO A 268 4.00 -8.52 17.59
CA PRO A 268 4.81 -9.72 17.83
C PRO A 268 6.21 -9.69 17.18
N LEU A 269 6.38 -9.02 16.03
CA LEU A 269 7.70 -8.80 15.41
C LEU A 269 8.54 -7.69 16.07
N MET A 270 7.99 -6.95 17.03
CA MET A 270 8.65 -5.93 17.86
C MET A 270 9.30 -4.79 17.06
N ARG A 271 8.71 -4.41 15.93
CA ARG A 271 9.19 -3.32 15.06
C ARG A 271 8.09 -2.72 14.20
N GLY A 272 8.37 -1.53 13.68
CA GLY A 272 7.67 -0.99 12.52
C GLY A 272 8.07 -1.69 11.21
N GLY A 273 7.18 -1.62 10.22
CA GLY A 273 7.43 -2.09 8.86
C GLY A 273 7.97 -0.99 7.95
N VAL A 274 8.40 -1.38 6.74
CA VAL A 274 8.80 -0.47 5.66
C VAL A 274 7.91 -0.64 4.43
N ALA A 275 7.88 0.36 3.55
CA ALA A 275 7.03 0.37 2.36
C ALA A 275 7.23 -0.86 1.45
N ASP A 276 8.46 -1.37 1.34
CA ASP A 276 8.81 -2.59 0.57
C ASP A 276 8.01 -3.82 1.00
N GLU A 277 7.76 -3.99 2.30
CA GLU A 277 7.03 -5.14 2.82
C GLU A 277 5.56 -5.13 2.39
N VAL A 278 4.95 -3.95 2.32
CA VAL A 278 3.58 -3.78 1.83
C VAL A 278 3.53 -3.90 0.31
N ALA A 279 4.51 -3.33 -0.39
CA ALA A 279 4.61 -3.36 -1.85
C ALA A 279 4.75 -4.78 -2.41
N ARG A 280 5.48 -5.67 -1.71
CA ARG A 280 5.58 -7.09 -2.08
C ARG A 280 4.23 -7.81 -2.01
N VAL A 281 3.40 -7.49 -1.03
CA VAL A 281 2.04 -8.04 -0.93
C VAL A 281 1.15 -7.44 -2.03
N ALA A 282 1.29 -6.16 -2.35
CA ALA A 282 0.58 -5.55 -3.48
C ALA A 282 0.94 -6.21 -4.81
N LEU A 283 2.23 -6.49 -5.05
CA LEU A 283 2.69 -7.25 -6.22
C LEU A 283 2.11 -8.67 -6.24
N PHE A 284 2.17 -9.40 -5.11
CA PHE A 284 1.57 -10.74 -5.01
C PHE A 284 0.09 -10.71 -5.38
N LEU A 285 -0.68 -9.83 -4.73
CA LEU A 285 -2.12 -9.70 -4.96
C LEU A 285 -2.44 -9.26 -6.38
N GLY A 286 -1.62 -8.42 -7.00
CA GLY A 286 -1.75 -7.98 -8.40
C GLY A 286 -1.29 -9.01 -9.45
N SER A 287 -0.64 -10.09 -9.02
CA SER A 287 -0.10 -11.15 -9.90
C SER A 287 -1.03 -12.36 -10.01
N GLU A 288 -0.69 -13.30 -10.91
CA GLU A 288 -1.43 -14.56 -11.06
C GLU A 288 -1.20 -15.54 -9.89
N GLU A 289 -0.19 -15.31 -9.07
CA GLU A 289 0.02 -16.13 -7.86
C GLU A 289 -1.10 -15.97 -6.83
N ALA A 290 -1.85 -14.87 -6.91
CA ALA A 290 -3.03 -14.61 -6.10
C ALA A 290 -4.34 -14.97 -6.83
N SER A 291 -4.28 -15.79 -7.89
CA SER A 291 -5.44 -16.17 -8.72
C SER A 291 -6.64 -16.73 -7.95
N TYR A 292 -6.41 -17.32 -6.77
CA TYR A 292 -7.48 -17.82 -5.89
C TYR A 292 -7.64 -17.02 -4.58
N VAL A 293 -7.09 -15.81 -4.51
CA VAL A 293 -7.23 -14.90 -3.37
C VAL A 293 -8.19 -13.77 -3.77
N ASN A 294 -9.39 -13.77 -3.19
CA ASN A 294 -10.42 -12.79 -3.50
C ASN A 294 -11.28 -12.46 -2.26
N GLY A 295 -11.66 -11.19 -2.11
CA GLY A 295 -12.45 -10.68 -0.98
C GLY A 295 -11.72 -10.70 0.36
N GLN A 296 -10.38 -10.78 0.38
CA GLN A 296 -9.62 -10.96 1.61
C GLN A 296 -9.01 -9.65 2.11
N ALA A 297 -8.92 -9.53 3.43
CA ALA A 297 -8.21 -8.46 4.13
C ALA A 297 -6.89 -9.02 4.70
N TRP A 298 -5.77 -8.68 4.05
CA TRP A 298 -4.44 -9.22 4.34
C TRP A 298 -3.69 -8.35 5.36
N ALA A 299 -3.51 -8.86 6.57
CA ALA A 299 -2.76 -8.15 7.60
C ALA A 299 -1.25 -8.14 7.28
N VAL A 300 -0.67 -6.93 7.18
CA VAL A 300 0.79 -6.71 7.00
C VAL A 300 1.27 -5.82 8.15
N CYS A 301 1.19 -6.36 9.36
CA CYS A 301 1.26 -5.59 10.60
C CYS A 301 2.22 -6.18 11.65
N GLY A 302 3.10 -7.09 11.24
CA GLY A 302 4.03 -7.75 12.17
C GLY A 302 3.33 -8.53 13.29
N GLY A 303 2.10 -8.98 13.06
CA GLY A 303 1.28 -9.75 13.99
C GLY A 303 0.38 -8.92 14.92
N LEU A 304 0.32 -7.59 14.77
CA LEU A 304 -0.45 -6.71 15.65
C LEU A 304 -1.93 -7.13 15.79
N THR A 305 -2.53 -7.66 14.72
CA THR A 305 -3.94 -8.06 14.69
C THR A 305 -4.16 -9.54 15.00
N ALA A 306 -3.10 -10.31 15.28
CA ALA A 306 -3.16 -11.78 15.35
C ALA A 306 -3.70 -12.34 16.68
N GLY A 307 -3.84 -11.51 17.72
CA GLY A 307 -4.27 -11.98 19.03
C GLY A 307 -4.81 -10.90 19.95
N HIS A 308 -5.26 -11.34 21.13
CA HIS A 308 -5.64 -10.47 22.24
C HIS A 308 -4.41 -9.81 22.87
N PRO A 309 -4.59 -8.75 23.69
CA PRO A 309 -3.51 -8.20 24.49
C PRO A 309 -2.79 -9.29 25.28
N PHE A 310 -1.46 -9.30 25.22
CA PHE A 310 -0.63 -10.25 25.97
C PHE A 310 0.55 -9.53 26.61
N VAL A 311 1.10 -10.12 27.67
CA VAL A 311 2.33 -9.63 28.31
C VAL A 311 3.49 -10.50 27.84
N PRO A 312 4.50 -9.95 27.14
CA PRO A 312 5.66 -10.72 26.70
C PRO A 312 6.31 -11.49 27.84
N GLY A 313 6.44 -12.81 27.68
CA GLY A 313 7.03 -13.70 28.68
C GLY A 313 6.06 -14.29 29.71
N LYS A 314 4.75 -14.03 29.58
CA LYS A 314 3.69 -14.78 30.26
C LYS A 314 2.89 -15.56 29.23
N ILE A 315 2.46 -16.77 29.56
CA ILE A 315 1.53 -17.54 28.72
C ILE A 315 0.23 -16.72 28.61
N ALA A 316 -0.30 -16.62 27.40
CA ALA A 316 -1.55 -15.93 27.09
C ALA A 316 -2.76 -16.67 27.71
#